data_AF-A0A382AM20-F1
#
_entry.id   AF-A0A382AM20-F1
#
_cell.length_a   1.000
_cell.length_b   1.000
_cell.length_c   1.000
_cell.angle_alpha   90.00
_cell.angle_beta   90.00
_cell.angle_gamma   90.00
#
_symmetry.space_group_name_H-M   'P 1'
#
loop_
_entity.id
_entity.type
_entity.pdbx_description
1 polymer ?
#
loop_
_entity_poly.entity_id
_entity_poly.type
_entity_poly.pdbx_seq_one_letter_code
_entity_poly.pdbx_strand_id
1 'polypeptide(L)'
;MKYIKKALFLALIGAGFMAPVQAAEVHMILCGGEIRPADQVVIDAFEAKYPGVTVNAEAVPWGTCQDKSTTLAAAGDPVGLAYIGSRTLKQLGRSGLIIPVDISEEMQALYQPGVLATVSDGGQFWGYPHAFSTKAMFINCGLVEAAGEACVAPRTWTGLYNMAKAVNDNTSAAGIG
;
A
#
# COMPACT_ATOMS: atom_id res chain seq x y z
N MET A 1 62.08 -52.74 -5.44
CA MET A 1 62.43 -51.32 -5.69
C MET A 1 61.22 -50.68 -6.39
N LYS A 2 60.49 -49.78 -5.70
CA LYS A 2 60.45 -48.33 -6.02
C LYS A 2 59.53 -48.04 -7.24
N TYR A 3 58.38 -47.37 -7.18
CA TYR A 3 57.80 -46.41 -6.24
C TYR A 3 56.28 -46.31 -6.41
N ILE A 4 55.57 -46.32 -5.28
CA ILE A 4 54.24 -45.71 -5.06
C ILE A 4 54.43 -44.20 -4.85
N LYS A 5 53.37 -43.40 -5.07
CA LYS A 5 53.18 -41.94 -4.85
C LYS A 5 53.42 -41.11 -6.13
N LYS A 6 52.54 -40.21 -6.59
CA LYS A 6 51.68 -39.26 -5.87
C LYS A 6 50.43 -38.88 -6.68
N ALA A 7 49.29 -38.77 -5.98
CA ALA A 7 48.12 -38.04 -6.42
C ALA A 7 48.47 -36.56 -6.67
N LEU A 8 47.99 -36.00 -7.79
CA LEU A 8 47.98 -34.56 -8.03
C LEU A 8 46.52 -34.09 -7.96
N PHE A 9 46.10 -33.75 -6.74
CA PHE A 9 44.98 -32.86 -6.50
C PHE A 9 45.37 -31.49 -7.06
N LEU A 10 44.80 -31.08 -8.19
CA LEU A 10 44.76 -29.65 -8.54
C LEU A 10 43.65 -29.01 -7.71
N ALA A 11 44.05 -28.43 -6.58
CA ALA A 11 43.28 -27.42 -5.89
C ALA A 11 43.27 -26.14 -6.75
N LEU A 12 42.18 -25.92 -7.49
CA LEU A 12 41.85 -24.60 -8.04
C LEU A 12 41.35 -23.73 -6.88
N ILE A 13 42.29 -23.04 -6.25
CA ILE A 13 42.04 -22.00 -5.27
C ILE A 13 41.51 -20.76 -6.01
N GLY A 14 40.27 -20.39 -5.68
CA GLY A 14 39.90 -19.01 -5.38
C GLY A 14 40.17 -17.96 -6.47
N ALA A 15 39.33 -17.92 -7.49
CA ALA A 15 38.84 -16.64 -7.98
C ALA A 15 37.34 -16.65 -7.68
N GLY A 16 36.96 -16.04 -6.56
CA GLY A 16 35.57 -15.69 -6.36
C GLY A 16 35.15 -14.83 -7.53
N PHE A 17 34.32 -15.37 -8.42
CA PHE A 17 33.41 -14.54 -9.18
C PHE A 17 32.56 -13.82 -8.14
N MET A 18 32.98 -12.63 -7.71
CA MET A 18 32.02 -11.62 -7.36
C MET A 18 31.29 -11.36 -8.67
N ALA A 19 30.18 -12.07 -8.88
CA ALA A 19 29.17 -11.58 -9.79
C ALA A 19 28.98 -10.10 -9.43
N PRO A 20 29.00 -9.17 -10.40
CA PRO A 20 28.60 -7.81 -10.10
C PRO A 20 27.26 -7.93 -9.39
N VAL A 21 27.12 -7.29 -8.22
CA VAL A 21 25.82 -7.11 -7.58
C VAL A 21 24.94 -6.56 -8.68
N GLN A 22 24.09 -7.41 -9.26
CA GLN A 22 23.13 -6.98 -10.27
C GLN A 22 22.29 -5.95 -9.54
N ALA A 23 22.29 -4.73 -10.06
CA ALA A 23 21.45 -3.68 -9.53
C ALA A 23 20.00 -4.23 -9.54
N ALA A 24 19.42 -4.42 -8.36
CA ALA A 24 18.09 -4.95 -8.22
C ALA A 24 17.12 -3.77 -8.34
N GLU A 25 16.38 -3.71 -9.44
CA GLU A 25 15.34 -2.70 -9.61
C GLU A 25 14.03 -3.18 -8.97
N VAL A 26 13.46 -2.35 -8.10
CA VAL A 26 12.14 -2.53 -7.49
C VAL A 26 11.16 -1.60 -8.20
N HIS A 27 10.33 -2.14 -9.08
CA HIS A 27 9.21 -1.40 -9.63
C HIS A 27 8.12 -1.24 -8.56
N MET A 28 7.77 0.01 -8.27
CA MET A 28 6.79 0.38 -7.25
C MET A 28 5.65 1.18 -7.88
N ILE A 29 4.40 0.81 -7.64
CA ILE A 29 3.23 1.60 -8.03
C ILE A 29 2.64 2.31 -6.81
N LEU A 30 2.55 3.64 -6.90
CA LEU A 30 1.88 4.52 -5.93
C LEU A 30 0.59 5.09 -6.52
N CYS A 31 -0.47 5.17 -5.72
CA CYS A 31 -1.72 5.78 -6.15
C CYS A 31 -1.78 7.26 -5.76
N GLY A 32 -2.20 8.13 -6.68
CA GLY A 32 -2.32 9.57 -6.43
C GLY A 32 -2.01 10.47 -7.62
N GLY A 33 -1.45 9.91 -8.69
CA GLY A 33 -1.15 10.63 -9.94
C GLY A 33 0.16 11.43 -9.92
N GLU A 34 0.85 11.52 -8.78
CA GLU A 34 2.18 12.11 -8.66
C GLU A 34 3.02 11.37 -7.61
N ILE A 35 4.35 11.47 -7.74
CA ILE A 35 5.30 11.11 -6.68
C ILE A 35 5.55 12.38 -5.87
N ARG A 36 5.16 12.40 -4.60
CA ARG A 36 5.29 13.61 -3.78
C ARG A 36 6.72 13.74 -3.27
N PRO A 37 7.18 14.96 -2.91
CA PRO A 37 8.52 15.14 -2.32
C PRO A 37 8.76 14.26 -1.08
N ALA A 38 7.73 14.03 -0.27
CA ALA A 38 7.84 13.15 0.89
C ALA A 38 8.05 11.68 0.52
N ASP A 39 7.47 11.21 -0.60
CA ASP A 39 7.68 9.85 -1.10
C ASP A 39 9.12 9.69 -1.58
N GLN A 40 9.64 10.70 -2.30
CA GLN A 40 11.03 10.70 -2.78
C GLN A 40 12.05 10.67 -1.64
N VAL A 41 11.83 11.43 -0.56
CA VAL A 41 12.71 11.40 0.62
C VAL A 41 12.84 9.98 1.21
N VAL A 42 11.75 9.21 1.23
CA VAL A 42 11.77 7.83 1.73
C VAL A 42 12.47 6.89 0.77
N ILE A 43 12.24 7.06 -0.55
CA ILE A 43 12.91 6.28 -1.59
C ILE A 43 14.43 6.50 -1.55
N ASP A 44 14.88 7.75 -1.53
CA ASP A 44 16.30 8.10 -1.49
C ASP A 44 16.99 7.52 -0.24
N ALA A 45 16.32 7.61 0.91
CA ALA A 45 16.83 7.04 2.16
C ALA A 45 16.93 5.50 2.10
N PHE A 46 15.99 4.84 1.41
CA PHE A 46 16.02 3.40 1.20
C PHE A 46 17.18 3.01 0.28
N GLU A 47 17.32 3.63 -0.90
CA GLU A 47 18.42 3.35 -1.84
C GLU A 47 19.80 3.60 -1.22
N ALA A 48 19.94 4.67 -0.43
CA ALA A 48 21.18 4.96 0.29
C ALA A 48 21.53 3.88 1.34
N LYS A 49 20.52 3.29 1.98
CA LYS A 49 20.68 2.22 2.97
C LYS A 49 20.97 0.86 2.33
N TYR A 50 20.51 0.64 1.11
CA TYR A 50 20.66 -0.64 0.40
C TYR A 50 21.41 -0.45 -0.94
N PRO A 51 22.76 -0.33 -0.91
CA PRO A 51 23.56 -0.15 -2.12
C PRO A 51 23.30 -1.25 -3.15
N GLY A 52 23.06 -0.84 -4.40
CA GLY A 52 22.75 -1.76 -5.50
C GLY A 52 21.26 -2.07 -5.64
N VAL A 53 20.37 -1.44 -4.87
CA VAL A 53 18.92 -1.46 -5.12
C VAL A 53 18.50 -0.11 -5.68
N THR A 54 17.69 -0.12 -6.74
CA THR A 54 17.05 1.08 -7.29
C THR A 54 15.53 0.93 -7.20
N VAL A 55 14.81 1.99 -6.86
CA VAL A 55 13.35 2.00 -6.79
C VAL A 55 12.82 2.81 -7.97
N ASN A 56 12.18 2.11 -8.89
CA ASN A 56 11.47 2.73 -10.00
C ASN A 56 10.02 2.97 -9.57
N ALA A 57 9.74 4.15 -9.01
CA ALA A 57 8.41 4.51 -8.53
C ALA A 57 7.56 5.14 -9.64
N GLU A 58 6.38 4.58 -9.86
CA GLU A 58 5.38 5.05 -10.81
C GLU A 58 4.13 5.53 -10.07
N ALA A 59 3.72 6.77 -10.33
CA ALA A 59 2.46 7.29 -9.83
C ALA A 59 1.32 7.04 -10.82
N VAL A 60 0.23 6.43 -10.34
CA VAL A 60 -0.95 6.11 -11.14
C VAL A 60 -2.18 6.79 -10.52
N PRO A 61 -3.13 7.31 -11.31
CA PRO A 61 -4.37 7.88 -10.77
C PRO A 61 -5.16 6.86 -9.93
N TRP A 62 -5.81 7.34 -8.86
CA TRP A 62 -6.56 6.49 -7.93
C TRP A 62 -7.55 5.53 -8.61
N GLY A 63 -8.23 6.00 -9.66
CA GLY A 63 -9.25 5.22 -10.37
C GLY A 63 -8.71 4.02 -11.16
N THR A 64 -7.41 3.97 -11.48
CA THR A 64 -6.81 2.94 -12.34
C THR A 64 -5.62 2.21 -11.71
N CYS A 65 -5.11 2.71 -10.58
CA CYS A 65 -3.93 2.21 -9.89
C CYS A 65 -4.03 0.72 -9.51
N GLN A 66 -5.14 0.32 -8.89
CA GLN A 66 -5.35 -1.07 -8.49
C GLN A 66 -5.47 -1.99 -9.71
N ASP A 67 -6.24 -1.59 -10.72
CA ASP A 67 -6.49 -2.40 -11.92
C ASP A 67 -5.21 -2.64 -12.72
N LYS A 68 -4.34 -1.62 -12.83
CA LYS A 68 -3.02 -1.80 -13.43
C LYS A 68 -2.20 -2.84 -12.68
N SER A 69 -2.11 -2.71 -11.37
CA SER A 69 -1.30 -3.59 -10.52
C SER A 69 -1.78 -5.05 -10.57
N THR A 70 -3.10 -5.28 -10.52
CA THR A 70 -3.67 -6.63 -10.60
C THR A 70 -3.56 -7.23 -11.99
N THR A 71 -3.66 -6.41 -13.05
CA THR A 71 -3.45 -6.86 -14.44
C THR A 71 -2.02 -7.33 -14.67
N LEU A 72 -1.04 -6.55 -14.21
CA LEU A 72 0.38 -6.93 -14.29
C LEU A 72 0.67 -8.24 -13.55
N ALA A 73 0.14 -8.38 -12.33
CA ALA A 73 0.27 -9.62 -11.57
C ALA A 73 -0.37 -10.82 -12.29
N ALA A 74 -1.58 -10.66 -12.84
CA ALA A 74 -2.27 -11.72 -13.59
C ALA A 74 -1.56 -12.08 -14.91
N ALA A 75 -0.84 -11.13 -15.51
CA ALA A 75 -0.04 -11.35 -16.72
C ALA A 75 1.31 -12.06 -16.44
N GLY A 76 1.63 -12.33 -15.17
CA GLY A 76 2.90 -12.94 -14.77
C GLY A 76 4.08 -11.97 -14.71
N ASP A 77 3.81 -10.67 -14.71
CA ASP A 77 4.82 -9.61 -14.60
C ASP A 77 4.45 -8.63 -13.45
N PRO A 78 4.35 -9.12 -12.21
CA PRO A 78 3.97 -8.28 -11.08
C PRO A 78 5.03 -7.24 -10.76
N VAL A 79 4.58 -6.06 -10.32
CA VAL A 79 5.47 -5.07 -9.71
C VAL A 79 5.97 -5.57 -8.35
N GLY A 80 7.14 -5.07 -7.92
CA GLY A 80 7.72 -5.44 -6.63
C GLY A 80 6.94 -4.90 -5.43
N LEU A 81 6.30 -3.74 -5.58
CA LEU A 81 5.44 -3.14 -4.55
C LEU A 81 4.27 -2.38 -5.19
N ALA A 82 3.05 -2.64 -4.72
CA ALA A 82 1.86 -1.95 -5.22
C ALA A 82 1.01 -1.40 -4.09
N TYR A 83 0.53 -0.18 -4.26
CA TYR A 83 -0.55 0.35 -3.44
C TYR A 83 -1.87 -0.32 -3.84
N ILE A 84 -2.46 -1.11 -2.92
CA ILE A 84 -3.66 -1.93 -3.17
C ILE A 84 -4.71 -1.68 -2.09
N GLY A 85 -5.99 -1.66 -2.49
CA GLY A 85 -7.10 -1.62 -1.54
C GLY A 85 -7.18 -2.90 -0.71
N SER A 86 -7.25 -2.78 0.62
CA SER A 86 -7.25 -3.93 1.53
C SER A 86 -8.33 -4.99 1.24
N ARG A 87 -9.47 -4.59 0.66
CA ARG A 87 -10.57 -5.48 0.26
C ARG A 87 -10.15 -6.59 -0.71
N THR A 88 -9.13 -6.37 -1.55
CA THR A 88 -8.71 -7.35 -2.56
C THR A 88 -7.53 -8.22 -2.12
N LEU A 89 -6.77 -7.81 -1.08
CA LEU A 89 -5.55 -8.52 -0.65
C LEU A 89 -5.80 -9.99 -0.32
N LYS A 90 -6.88 -10.28 0.40
CA LYS A 90 -7.28 -11.65 0.73
C LYS A 90 -7.49 -12.53 -0.50
N GLN A 91 -8.15 -11.99 -1.53
CA GLN A 91 -8.37 -12.72 -2.78
C GLN A 91 -7.04 -12.95 -3.51
N LEU A 92 -6.21 -11.90 -3.60
CA LEU A 92 -4.90 -11.97 -4.28
C LEU A 92 -3.98 -13.00 -3.61
N GLY A 93 -3.90 -12.99 -2.27
CA GLY A 93 -3.10 -13.93 -1.50
C GLY A 93 -3.54 -15.38 -1.70
N ARG A 94 -4.86 -15.64 -1.66
CA ARG A 94 -5.41 -16.98 -1.94
C ARG A 94 -5.20 -17.45 -3.38
N SER A 95 -5.11 -16.52 -4.34
CA SER A 95 -4.80 -16.84 -5.74
C SER A 95 -3.32 -16.95 -6.05
N GLY A 96 -2.43 -16.72 -5.06
CA GLY A 96 -0.98 -16.76 -5.27
C GLY A 96 -0.43 -15.59 -6.11
N LEU A 97 -1.18 -14.50 -6.25
CA LEU A 97 -0.76 -13.33 -7.03
C LEU A 97 0.08 -12.33 -6.22
N ILE A 98 0.15 -12.51 -4.90
CA ILE A 98 1.00 -11.76 -3.98
C ILE A 98 1.62 -12.72 -2.96
N ILE A 99 2.72 -12.30 -2.34
CA ILE A 99 3.40 -13.04 -1.29
C ILE A 99 3.02 -12.51 0.10
N PRO A 100 3.06 -13.34 1.15
CA PRO A 100 2.87 -12.86 2.51
C PRO A 100 4.03 -11.94 2.91
N VAL A 101 3.74 -10.98 3.79
CA VAL A 101 4.73 -10.09 4.41
C VAL A 101 4.91 -10.45 5.88
N ASP A 102 6.11 -10.18 6.40
CA ASP A 102 6.39 -10.31 7.82
C ASP A 102 6.17 -8.98 8.52
N ILE A 103 5.25 -8.97 9.49
CA ILE A 103 5.02 -7.84 10.39
C ILE A 103 5.36 -8.33 11.79
N SER A 104 6.51 -7.91 12.30
CA SER A 104 6.98 -8.28 13.65
C SER A 104 5.93 -7.91 14.72
N GLU A 105 5.94 -8.61 15.86
CA GLU A 105 5.03 -8.29 16.97
C GLU A 105 5.17 -6.83 17.44
N GLU A 106 6.39 -6.30 17.43
CA GLU A 106 6.66 -4.89 17.72
C GLU A 106 5.96 -3.95 16.73
N MET A 107 6.02 -4.24 15.42
CA MET A 107 5.31 -3.45 14.41
C MET A 107 3.80 -3.63 14.50
N GLN A 108 3.31 -4.83 14.83
CA GLN A 108 1.88 -5.07 15.02
C GLN A 108 1.33 -4.20 16.16
N ALA A 109 2.08 -4.01 17.24
CA ALA A 109 1.69 -3.15 18.35
C ALA A 109 1.52 -1.66 17.96
N LEU A 110 2.09 -1.23 16.83
CA LEU A 110 1.93 0.13 16.30
C LEU A 110 0.59 0.34 15.58
N TYR A 111 -0.10 -0.73 15.20
CA TYR A 111 -1.35 -0.66 14.45
C TYR A 111 -2.57 -0.88 15.35
N GLN A 112 -3.68 -0.24 14.99
CA GLN A 112 -4.97 -0.56 15.58
C GLN A 112 -5.39 -1.98 15.11
N PRO A 113 -5.86 -2.89 16.00
CA PRO A 113 -6.12 -4.29 15.65
C PRO A 113 -7.06 -4.53 14.46
N GLY A 114 -8.10 -3.70 14.33
CA GLY A 114 -9.04 -3.76 13.21
C GLY A 114 -8.40 -3.37 11.88
N VAL A 115 -7.36 -2.52 11.89
CA VAL A 115 -6.58 -2.18 10.68
C VAL A 115 -5.72 -3.36 10.24
N LEU A 116 -5.02 -4.02 11.17
CA LEU A 116 -4.26 -5.25 10.89
C LEU A 116 -5.16 -6.36 10.35
N ALA A 117 -6.36 -6.50 10.89
CA ALA A 117 -7.34 -7.47 10.42
C ALA A 117 -7.76 -7.25 8.96
N THR A 118 -7.61 -6.03 8.40
CA THR A 118 -7.93 -5.78 6.99
C THR A 118 -6.90 -6.32 6.01
N VAL A 119 -5.69 -6.61 6.48
CA VAL A 119 -4.58 -7.10 5.65
C VAL A 119 -4.17 -8.53 6.01
N SER A 120 -4.88 -9.19 6.92
CA SER A 120 -4.59 -10.57 7.34
C SER A 120 -5.65 -11.58 6.86
N ASP A 121 -5.19 -12.77 6.47
CA ASP A 121 -6.04 -13.93 6.17
C ASP A 121 -5.23 -15.20 6.31
N GLY A 122 -5.83 -16.26 6.86
CA GLY A 122 -5.17 -17.58 6.97
C GLY A 122 -3.94 -17.61 7.90
N GLY A 123 -3.87 -16.70 8.88
CA GLY A 123 -2.72 -16.59 9.80
C GLY A 123 -1.51 -15.87 9.21
N GLN A 124 -1.66 -15.24 8.05
CA GLN A 124 -0.60 -14.46 7.38
C GLN A 124 -1.04 -13.02 7.16
N PHE A 125 -0.07 -12.12 6.99
CA PHE A 125 -0.29 -10.76 6.51
C PHE A 125 0.03 -10.69 5.02
N TRP A 126 -0.78 -9.95 4.27
CA TRP A 126 -0.69 -9.85 2.81
C TRP A 126 -0.30 -8.43 2.33
N GLY A 127 0.02 -7.54 3.26
CA GLY A 127 0.49 -6.19 2.98
C GLY A 127 0.65 -5.37 4.25
N TYR A 128 1.34 -4.23 4.14
CA TYR A 128 1.50 -3.26 5.22
C TYR A 128 0.38 -2.22 5.18
N PRO A 129 -0.36 -1.98 6.27
CA PRO A 129 -1.33 -0.90 6.31
C PRO A 129 -0.65 0.46 6.16
N HIS A 130 -0.91 1.15 5.05
CA HIS A 130 -0.32 2.47 4.77
C HIS A 130 -1.20 3.63 5.25
N ALA A 131 -2.51 3.53 5.01
CA ALA A 131 -3.47 4.58 5.35
C ALA A 131 -4.67 4.00 6.07
N PHE A 132 -5.11 4.71 7.12
CA PHE A 132 -6.34 4.43 7.84
C PHE A 132 -7.25 5.66 7.80
N SER A 133 -8.51 5.45 7.43
CA SER A 133 -9.54 6.48 7.44
C SER A 133 -10.83 5.91 8.01
N THR A 134 -11.52 6.70 8.83
CA THR A 134 -12.91 6.44 9.23
C THR A 134 -13.85 7.36 8.45
N LYS A 135 -15.09 6.92 8.23
CA LYS A 135 -16.12 7.80 7.66
C LYS A 135 -16.45 8.88 8.69
N ALA A 136 -16.35 10.14 8.28
CA ALA A 136 -16.81 11.28 9.03
C ALA A 136 -17.86 12.04 8.21
N MET A 137 -18.80 12.67 8.90
CA MET A 137 -19.74 13.60 8.29
C MET A 137 -19.16 15.00 8.42
N PHE A 138 -18.92 15.63 7.28
CA PHE A 138 -18.54 17.05 7.21
C PHE A 138 -19.79 17.86 6.92
N ILE A 139 -20.02 18.91 7.71
CA ILE A 139 -21.21 19.75 7.60
C ILE A 139 -20.77 21.14 7.16
N ASN A 140 -21.38 21.65 6.09
CA ASN A 140 -21.24 23.05 5.72
C ASN A 140 -22.21 23.89 6.56
N CYS A 141 -21.71 24.48 7.66
CA CYS A 141 -22.55 25.27 8.56
C CYS A 141 -23.26 26.42 7.88
N GLY A 142 -22.62 27.09 6.91
CA GLY A 142 -23.25 28.20 6.19
C GLY A 142 -24.48 27.77 5.41
N LEU A 143 -24.47 26.58 4.81
CA LEU A 143 -25.65 26.04 4.11
C LEU A 143 -26.75 25.63 5.09
N VAL A 144 -26.40 25.04 6.23
CA VAL A 144 -27.38 24.65 7.27
C VAL A 144 -28.05 25.89 7.88
N GLU A 145 -27.28 26.93 8.19
CA GLU A 145 -27.79 28.19 8.74
C GLU A 145 -28.62 28.97 7.71
N ALA A 146 -28.20 28.99 6.44
CA ALA A 146 -28.98 29.59 5.35
C ALA A 146 -30.32 28.86 5.12
N ALA A 147 -30.37 27.55 5.43
CA ALA A 147 -31.59 26.76 5.39
C ALA A 147 -32.51 26.99 6.61
N GLY A 148 -32.11 27.83 7.57
CA GLY A 148 -32.88 28.15 8.77
C GLY A 148 -32.68 27.19 9.95
N GLU A 149 -31.69 26.29 9.87
CA GLU A 149 -31.37 25.31 10.91
C GLU A 149 -30.11 25.71 11.69
N ALA A 150 -30.00 25.26 12.95
CA ALA A 150 -28.76 25.45 13.71
C ALA A 150 -27.65 24.50 13.21
N CYS A 151 -26.41 24.97 13.06
CA CYS A 151 -25.29 24.11 12.70
C CYS A 151 -24.86 23.22 13.88
N VAL A 152 -25.61 22.14 14.11
CA VAL A 152 -25.31 21.13 15.13
C VAL A 152 -25.26 19.77 14.46
N ALA A 153 -24.20 19.00 14.72
CA ALA A 153 -24.05 17.67 14.16
C ALA A 153 -25.21 16.76 14.59
N PRO A 154 -26.01 16.21 13.64
CA PRO A 154 -27.14 15.37 13.99
C PRO A 154 -26.65 14.08 14.65
N ARG A 155 -27.33 13.68 15.73
CA ARG A 155 -27.03 12.46 16.51
C ARG A 155 -27.88 11.26 16.09
N THR A 156 -28.83 11.45 15.18
CA THR A 156 -29.75 10.43 14.69
C THR A 156 -29.92 10.52 13.18
N TRP A 157 -30.30 9.41 12.55
CA TRP A 157 -30.63 9.38 11.13
C TRP A 157 -31.79 10.31 10.77
N THR A 158 -32.81 10.40 11.63
CA THR A 158 -33.92 11.36 11.46
C THR A 158 -33.41 12.80 11.51
N GLY A 159 -32.49 13.13 12.43
CA GLY A 159 -31.89 14.46 12.50
C GLY A 159 -31.08 14.78 11.24
N LEU A 160 -30.30 13.82 10.74
CA LEU A 160 -29.56 13.97 9.48
C LEU A 160 -30.52 14.20 8.30
N TYR A 161 -31.58 13.41 8.21
CA TYR A 161 -32.59 13.55 7.16
C TYR A 161 -33.27 14.92 7.21
N ASN A 162 -33.67 15.39 8.40
CA ASN A 162 -34.33 16.68 8.56
C ASN A 162 -33.39 17.84 8.18
N MET A 163 -32.14 17.80 8.63
CA MET A 163 -31.11 18.79 8.27
C MET A 163 -30.89 18.82 6.75
N ALA A 164 -30.71 17.65 6.13
CA ALA A 164 -30.54 17.55 4.68
C ALA A 164 -31.77 18.03 3.91
N LYS A 165 -32.97 17.70 4.39
CA LYS A 165 -34.24 18.15 3.82
C LYS A 165 -34.38 19.68 3.90
N ALA A 166 -34.05 20.29 5.03
CA ALA A 166 -34.08 21.74 5.17
C ALA A 166 -33.16 22.43 4.15
N VAL A 167 -31.93 21.91 3.96
CA VAL A 167 -31.01 22.42 2.94
C VAL A 167 -31.61 22.29 1.53
N ASN A 168 -32.18 21.13 1.18
CA ASN A 168 -32.82 20.93 -0.12
C ASN A 168 -34.02 21.85 -0.36
N ASP A 169 -34.88 22.04 0.65
CA ASP A 169 -36.14 22.76 0.51
C ASP A 169 -35.92 24.28 0.52
N ASN A 170 -34.94 24.76 1.28
CA ASN A 170 -34.76 26.19 1.58
C ASN A 170 -33.53 26.80 0.88
N THR A 171 -32.72 26.01 0.18
CA THR A 171 -31.55 26.49 -0.58
C THR A 171 -31.52 25.87 -1.98
N SER A 172 -30.56 26.28 -2.81
CA SER A 172 -30.29 25.65 -4.12
C SER A 172 -29.27 24.51 -4.04
N ALA A 173 -28.75 24.20 -2.85
CA ALA A 173 -27.76 23.15 -2.63
C ALA A 173 -28.41 21.80 -2.30
N ALA A 174 -27.68 20.71 -2.56
CA ALA A 174 -28.07 19.38 -2.09
C ALA A 174 -27.74 19.22 -0.60
N GLY A 175 -28.65 18.67 0.18
CA GLY A 175 -28.51 18.44 1.62
C GLY A 175 -27.58 17.28 1.98
N ILE A 176 -27.27 16.39 1.03
CA ILE A 176 -26.22 15.35 1.10
C ILE A 176 -25.56 15.26 -0.29
N GLY A 177 -24.24 15.19 -0.32
CA GLY A 177 -23.42 15.08 -1.54
C GLY A 177 -22.02 14.57 -1.27
#